data_AF-A0A2K3NM84-F1
#
_entry.id   AF-A0A2K3NM84-F1
#
_cell.length_a   1.000
_cell.length_b   1.000
_cell.length_c   1.000
_cell.angle_alpha   90.00
_cell.angle_beta   90.00
_cell.angle_gamma   90.00
#
_symmetry.space_group_name_H-M   'P 1'
#
loop_
_entity.id
_entity.type
_entity.pdbx_description
1 polymer ?
#
loop_
_entity_poly.entity_id
_entity_poly.type
_entity_poly.pdbx_seq_one_letter_code
_entity_poly.pdbx_strand_id
1 'polypeptide(L)'
;MGERRWMLIGSCGGFCVADCCGRAIILNRVHVMSLLLPLPQPSATLSPFTVVTSTLRLKPLPSLKPPRSTPNSTLSISVSPPTTDSNVTTPKKVLLPIGFGTEEMEAVILIHVLRRAGANVTVASVEPQLQIEAAGGTKLVADTSISNCYDQIFDLIALPGGMPGSARLRDCDVLKRITCKQAEENRLYGAINAAPAVTLLPWGLLKRKKVIYFFSFGCCTLISCMFEFTVSLTKSPNTDVLVTCHPAFFHKLPTFWAVKTNIQVSKGLTTSRGPGTAYMFALTLTEQLFGESVAREVAEFLLMRTDDDNVSKKEFNEIEWSVGHHPPTVLIPIAHGSEEIEVVTLIDILRRAKANVIVASVEKTLGVMASQGTKIVADKLISDVKESAHDLIILPGGTAGAQRLSKSRILKKLLKEQNSAGRIYGAVCSSPAILHKQGLLKDKKATAHPSVLDKLEDGAVNDAVVVIDGKLITSEGLSTVTDFALAIVGKLFGNGRARSVAEGLVFAYPKK
;
A
#
# COMPACT_ATOMS: atom_id res chain seq x y z
N MET A 1 -34.81 29.06 56.95
CA MET A 1 -34.65 27.60 56.80
C MET A 1 -34.17 27.37 55.37
N GLY A 2 -32.90 27.16 55.03
CA GLY A 2 -31.76 26.61 55.73
C GLY A 2 -31.15 25.54 54.82
N GLU A 3 -30.46 25.95 53.75
CA GLU A 3 -29.62 25.06 52.92
C GLU A 3 -28.61 24.32 53.80
N ARG A 4 -28.47 23.00 53.62
CA ARG A 4 -27.36 22.22 54.20
C ARG A 4 -26.77 21.24 53.21
N ARG A 5 -25.56 21.58 52.79
CA ARG A 5 -24.39 20.74 52.49
C ARG A 5 -24.26 19.54 53.45
N TRP A 6 -23.98 18.35 52.89
CA TRP A 6 -23.24 17.24 53.52
C TRP A 6 -22.51 16.49 52.38
N MET A 7 -21.20 16.65 52.20
CA MET A 7 -20.08 15.96 52.85
C MET A 7 -20.09 14.44 52.62
N LEU A 8 -19.28 14.01 51.64
CA LEU A 8 -18.84 12.63 51.44
C LEU A 8 -18.00 12.20 52.64
N ILE A 9 -18.49 11.22 53.39
CA ILE A 9 -17.69 10.44 54.34
C ILE A 9 -17.55 9.05 53.72
N GLY A 10 -16.31 8.71 53.34
CA GLY A 10 -15.95 7.37 52.94
C GLY A 10 -16.06 6.42 54.13
N SER A 11 -16.61 5.23 53.89
CA SER A 11 -16.43 4.08 54.76
C SER A 11 -16.33 2.83 53.90
N CYS A 12 -15.21 2.12 54.09
CA CYS A 12 -14.85 0.88 53.45
C CYS A 12 -15.94 -0.18 53.65
N GLY A 13 -16.62 -0.56 52.56
CA GLY A 13 -17.44 -1.77 52.51
C GLY A 13 -16.58 -2.96 52.10
N GLY A 14 -16.23 -3.80 53.08
CA GLY A 14 -15.65 -5.11 52.81
C GLY A 14 -16.73 -6.08 52.30
N PHE A 15 -16.41 -6.82 51.24
CA PHE A 15 -17.23 -7.93 50.76
C PHE A 15 -16.97 -9.18 51.61
N CYS A 16 -18.01 -9.74 52.24
CA CYS A 16 -18.00 -11.09 52.78
C CYS A 16 -18.33 -12.09 51.65
N VAL A 17 -17.49 -13.09 51.45
CA VAL A 17 -17.85 -14.31 50.71
C VAL A 17 -17.70 -15.47 51.70
N ALA A 18 -18.80 -16.19 51.93
CA ALA A 18 -18.85 -17.37 52.78
C ALA A 18 -18.40 -18.60 51.97
N ASP A 19 -17.65 -19.50 52.62
CA ASP A 19 -17.31 -20.82 52.09
C ASP A 19 -17.94 -21.93 52.95
N CYS A 20 -18.20 -23.09 52.36
CA CYS A 20 -19.15 -24.12 52.80
C CYS A 20 -18.85 -24.88 54.13
N CYS A 21 -17.94 -24.40 54.98
CA CYS A 21 -17.73 -24.94 56.33
C CYS A 21 -17.48 -23.80 57.32
N GLY A 22 -18.55 -23.28 57.91
CA GLY A 22 -18.53 -22.08 58.77
C GLY A 22 -17.53 -22.11 59.94
N ARG A 23 -16.37 -21.48 59.76
CA ARG A 23 -15.51 -20.96 60.84
C ARG A 23 -14.90 -19.61 60.45
N ALA A 24 -14.98 -18.64 61.37
CA ALA A 24 -14.40 -17.31 61.24
C ALA A 24 -12.96 -17.28 61.75
N ILE A 25 -12.05 -16.58 61.04
CA ILE A 25 -10.69 -16.29 61.49
C ILE A 25 -10.50 -14.77 61.54
N ILE A 26 -10.12 -14.25 62.71
CA ILE A 26 -9.80 -12.84 62.99
C ILE A 26 -8.29 -12.65 62.78
N LEU A 27 -7.88 -11.68 61.98
CA LEU A 27 -6.46 -11.27 61.83
C LEU A 27 -6.16 -10.04 62.69
N ASN A 28 -5.18 -10.18 63.58
CA ASN A 28 -4.71 -9.15 64.50
C ASN A 28 -3.60 -8.25 63.88
N ARG A 29 -3.54 -7.02 64.39
CA ARG A 29 -2.66 -5.88 64.05
C ARG A 29 -1.16 -6.21 63.84
N VAL A 30 -0.52 -5.48 62.92
CA VAL A 30 0.94 -5.23 62.93
C VAL A 30 1.21 -3.72 62.92
N HIS A 31 2.12 -3.30 63.80
CA HIS A 31 2.55 -1.93 64.06
C HIS A 31 3.34 -1.31 62.89
N VAL A 32 3.08 -0.01 62.61
CA VAL A 32 3.94 0.86 61.79
C VAL A 32 4.85 1.65 62.74
N MET A 33 6.17 1.49 62.59
CA MET A 33 7.16 2.31 63.29
C MET A 33 7.76 3.32 62.30
N SER A 34 7.64 4.60 62.64
CA SER A 34 8.13 5.74 61.88
C SER A 34 9.59 5.99 62.21
N LEU A 35 10.46 6.12 61.19
CA LEU A 35 11.79 6.72 61.34
C LEU A 35 12.00 7.75 60.22
N LEU A 36 12.11 9.00 60.62
CA LEU A 36 12.51 10.15 59.82
C LEU A 36 14.02 10.15 59.61
N LEU A 37 14.47 10.31 58.36
CA LEU A 37 15.81 10.81 58.00
C LEU A 37 15.73 11.65 56.70
N PRO A 38 16.67 12.61 56.49
CA PRO A 38 16.39 13.90 55.87
C PRO A 38 16.57 13.95 54.34
N LEU A 39 15.88 14.90 53.71
CA LEU A 39 16.03 15.30 52.31
C LEU A 39 17.35 16.03 52.04
N PRO A 40 18.00 15.78 50.90
CA PRO A 40 18.77 16.79 50.18
C PRO A 40 18.10 17.19 48.85
N GLN A 41 18.21 18.48 48.56
CA GLN A 41 17.73 19.24 47.39
C GLN A 41 18.53 18.94 46.09
N PRO A 42 18.09 19.43 44.91
CA PRO A 42 18.25 18.77 43.62
C PRO A 42 19.48 19.25 42.84
N SER A 43 20.12 18.34 42.09
CA SER A 43 20.95 18.72 40.93
C SER A 43 21.26 17.52 40.03
N ALA A 44 21.43 17.82 38.74
CA ALA A 44 21.96 17.00 37.65
C ALA A 44 20.98 16.06 36.90
N THR A 45 20.41 16.61 35.82
CA THR A 45 20.41 16.07 34.44
C THR A 45 20.20 14.56 34.24
N LEU A 46 18.97 14.19 33.84
CA LEU A 46 18.64 12.90 33.24
C LEU A 46 19.11 12.84 31.77
N SER A 47 19.90 11.83 31.44
CA SER A 47 20.16 11.38 30.07
C SER A 47 18.94 10.64 29.51
N PRO A 48 18.60 10.78 28.22
CA PRO A 48 17.50 10.05 27.62
C PRO A 48 17.90 8.62 27.27
N PHE A 49 16.97 7.70 27.51
CA PHE A 49 16.99 6.32 27.04
C PHE A 49 17.05 6.27 25.50
N THR A 50 17.94 5.42 24.99
CA THR A 50 18.14 5.15 23.56
C THR A 50 16.89 4.48 22.95
N VAL A 51 16.15 5.23 22.14
CA VAL A 51 15.22 4.69 21.14
C VAL A 51 16.06 4.34 19.91
N VAL A 52 16.08 3.07 19.50
CA VAL A 52 16.69 2.66 18.23
C VAL A 52 15.71 3.01 17.11
N THR A 53 15.85 4.22 16.57
CA THR A 53 15.36 4.58 15.23
C THR A 53 16.43 4.19 14.21
N SER A 54 16.16 3.14 13.43
CA SER A 54 16.94 2.88 12.21
C SER A 54 16.70 4.05 11.26
N THR A 55 17.67 4.94 11.15
CA THR A 55 17.74 5.99 10.13
C THR A 55 18.94 5.65 9.26
N LEU A 56 18.68 5.21 8.03
CA LEU A 56 19.70 5.02 7.00
C LEU A 56 20.28 6.39 6.65
N ARG A 57 21.44 6.73 7.23
CA ARG A 57 22.27 7.85 6.77
C ARG A 57 23.36 7.31 5.85
N LEU A 58 23.20 7.53 4.54
CA LEU A 58 24.27 7.35 3.56
C LEU A 58 25.13 8.63 3.50
N LYS A 59 26.45 8.46 3.47
CA LYS A 59 27.40 9.56 3.27
C LYS A 59 27.37 10.03 1.81
N PRO A 60 27.61 11.32 1.51
CA PRO A 60 27.71 11.79 0.13
C PRO A 60 29.01 11.27 -0.51
N LEU A 61 28.94 10.77 -1.75
CA LEU A 61 30.11 10.51 -2.58
C LEU A 61 30.60 11.80 -3.27
N PRO A 62 31.92 11.95 -3.52
CA PRO A 62 32.48 13.11 -4.18
C PRO A 62 32.23 13.11 -5.70
N SER A 63 32.15 14.30 -6.28
CA SER A 63 31.88 14.56 -7.69
C SER A 63 33.00 14.07 -8.62
N LEU A 64 32.65 13.25 -9.61
CA LEU A 64 33.52 12.83 -10.69
C LEU A 64 33.50 13.88 -11.83
N LYS A 65 34.68 14.40 -12.19
CA LYS A 65 34.89 15.23 -13.39
C LYS A 65 34.92 14.34 -14.65
N PRO A 66 34.52 14.85 -15.83
CA PRO A 66 34.52 14.08 -17.07
C PRO A 66 35.95 13.85 -17.59
N PRO A 67 36.27 12.68 -18.19
CA PRO A 67 37.59 12.41 -18.72
C PRO A 67 37.79 13.03 -20.10
N ARG A 68 39.05 13.44 -20.34
CA ARG A 68 39.56 14.03 -21.58
C ARG A 68 40.02 12.91 -22.53
N SER A 69 39.75 13.06 -23.81
CA SER A 69 40.09 12.14 -24.91
C SER A 69 41.58 12.10 -25.27
N THR A 70 42.10 10.92 -25.68
CA THR A 70 43.09 10.59 -26.77
C THR A 70 43.86 9.27 -26.46
N PRO A 71 44.58 8.60 -27.40
CA PRO A 71 44.06 7.44 -28.14
C PRO A 71 44.87 6.12 -27.95
N ASN A 72 44.23 5.01 -28.36
CA ASN A 72 44.74 3.67 -28.72
C ASN A 72 46.08 3.14 -28.17
N SER A 73 46.00 2.04 -27.41
CA SER A 73 46.96 0.93 -27.55
C SER A 73 46.30 -0.42 -27.23
N THR A 74 46.58 -1.39 -28.08
CA THR A 74 46.01 -2.74 -28.13
C THR A 74 46.67 -3.65 -27.11
N LEU A 75 45.92 -4.24 -26.19
CA LEU A 75 46.36 -5.36 -25.36
C LEU A 75 45.23 -6.38 -25.20
N SER A 76 45.43 -7.56 -25.80
CA SER A 76 44.58 -8.73 -25.71
C SER A 76 44.75 -9.42 -24.35
N ILE A 77 43.69 -9.46 -23.54
CA ILE A 77 43.63 -10.29 -22.33
C ILE A 77 42.47 -11.27 -22.51
N SER A 78 42.82 -12.56 -22.57
CA SER A 78 41.90 -13.69 -22.58
C SER A 78 41.23 -13.83 -21.19
N VAL A 79 39.92 -13.61 -21.12
CA VAL A 79 39.11 -13.83 -19.92
C VAL A 79 38.33 -15.13 -20.09
N SER A 80 38.67 -16.13 -19.28
CA SER A 80 37.87 -17.35 -19.08
C SER A 80 36.52 -17.01 -18.44
N PRO A 81 35.43 -17.75 -18.77
CA PRO A 81 34.09 -17.38 -18.33
C PRO A 81 33.95 -17.49 -16.81
N PRO A 82 33.23 -16.55 -16.16
CA PRO A 82 32.91 -16.68 -14.74
C PRO A 82 31.93 -17.83 -14.54
N THR A 83 32.31 -18.79 -13.69
CA THR A 83 31.42 -19.80 -13.13
C THR A 83 30.32 -19.08 -12.34
N THR A 84 29.09 -19.17 -12.84
CA THR A 84 27.90 -18.68 -12.15
C THR A 84 27.42 -19.77 -11.20
N ASP A 85 27.67 -19.60 -9.90
CA ASP A 85 26.91 -20.31 -8.87
C ASP A 85 25.50 -19.74 -8.84
N SER A 86 24.62 -20.27 -9.68
CA SER A 86 23.19 -20.00 -9.62
C SER A 86 22.56 -20.82 -8.50
N ASN A 87 22.57 -20.30 -7.28
CA ASN A 87 21.60 -20.72 -6.25
C ASN A 87 20.20 -20.28 -6.70
N VAL A 88 19.55 -21.12 -7.53
CA VAL A 88 18.15 -20.95 -7.91
C VAL A 88 17.30 -21.13 -6.65
N THR A 89 17.09 -20.04 -5.93
CA THR A 89 16.21 -20.02 -4.76
C THR A 89 14.79 -20.19 -5.27
N THR A 90 14.05 -21.17 -4.74
CA THR A 90 12.66 -21.40 -5.13
C THR A 90 11.85 -20.11 -4.95
N PRO A 91 11.07 -19.69 -5.96
CA PRO A 91 10.35 -18.41 -5.90
C PRO A 91 9.37 -18.39 -4.72
N LYS A 92 9.40 -17.31 -3.94
CA LYS A 92 8.51 -17.12 -2.78
C LYS A 92 7.06 -17.09 -3.25
N LYS A 93 6.20 -17.90 -2.64
CA LYS A 93 4.77 -17.99 -2.96
C LYS A 93 3.98 -16.96 -2.16
N VAL A 94 3.20 -16.13 -2.83
CA VAL A 94 2.35 -15.12 -2.20
C VAL A 94 0.90 -15.38 -2.57
N LEU A 95 0.01 -15.34 -1.58
CA LEU A 95 -1.43 -15.32 -1.79
C LEU A 95 -1.95 -13.88 -1.65
N LEU A 96 -2.66 -13.40 -2.66
CA LEU A 96 -3.39 -12.13 -2.62
C LEU A 96 -4.87 -12.40 -2.94
N PRO A 97 -5.75 -12.46 -1.93
CA PRO A 97 -7.16 -12.70 -2.16
C PRO A 97 -7.88 -11.41 -2.57
N ILE A 98 -8.80 -11.51 -3.53
CA ILE A 98 -9.66 -10.41 -3.98
C ILE A 98 -11.13 -10.82 -3.97
N GLY A 99 -12.02 -9.86 -3.76
CA GLY A 99 -13.46 -10.03 -3.80
C GLY A 99 -14.15 -8.78 -4.33
N PHE A 100 -15.49 -8.78 -4.42
CA PHE A 100 -16.22 -7.59 -4.84
C PHE A 100 -15.94 -6.41 -3.90
N GLY A 101 -15.60 -5.26 -4.47
CA GLY A 101 -15.27 -4.06 -3.70
C GLY A 101 -13.92 -4.12 -2.98
N THR A 102 -13.01 -5.03 -3.37
CA THR A 102 -11.59 -4.91 -3.00
C THR A 102 -11.06 -3.56 -3.47
N GLU A 103 -10.18 -2.95 -2.67
CA GLU A 103 -9.48 -1.73 -3.05
C GLU A 103 -8.46 -2.03 -4.17
N GLU A 104 -8.70 -1.51 -5.37
CA GLU A 104 -7.91 -1.86 -6.56
C GLU A 104 -6.48 -1.33 -6.53
N MET A 105 -6.22 -0.14 -5.97
CA MET A 105 -4.85 0.39 -5.89
C MET A 105 -4.01 -0.50 -4.97
N GLU A 106 -4.55 -0.88 -3.81
CA GLU A 106 -3.87 -1.75 -2.86
C GLU A 106 -3.56 -3.12 -3.45
N ALA A 107 -4.55 -3.75 -4.10
CA ALA A 107 -4.37 -5.06 -4.71
C ALA A 107 -3.33 -5.01 -5.83
N VAL A 108 -3.45 -4.05 -6.76
CA VAL A 108 -2.61 -3.99 -7.95
C VAL A 108 -1.19 -3.55 -7.64
N ILE A 109 -0.99 -2.61 -6.72
CA ILE A 109 0.35 -2.22 -6.25
C ILE A 109 1.03 -3.42 -5.60
N LEU A 110 0.35 -4.18 -4.73
CA LEU A 110 0.92 -5.39 -4.13
C LEU A 110 1.31 -6.43 -5.18
N ILE A 111 0.43 -6.74 -6.14
CA ILE A 111 0.72 -7.68 -7.23
C ILE A 111 1.97 -7.25 -7.99
N HIS A 112 2.00 -6.00 -8.43
CA HIS A 112 3.06 -5.47 -9.28
C HIS A 112 4.41 -5.44 -8.55
N VAL A 113 4.44 -4.89 -7.32
CA VAL A 113 5.69 -4.77 -6.53
C VAL A 113 6.26 -6.14 -6.16
N LEU A 114 5.42 -7.06 -5.68
CA LEU A 114 5.89 -8.38 -5.26
C LEU A 114 6.33 -9.25 -6.45
N ARG A 115 5.65 -9.17 -7.61
CA ARG A 115 6.10 -9.87 -8.82
C ARG A 115 7.45 -9.33 -9.31
N ARG A 116 7.69 -8.01 -9.24
CA ARG A 116 8.99 -7.42 -9.56
C ARG A 116 10.10 -7.82 -8.60
N ALA A 117 9.77 -8.09 -7.35
CA ALA A 117 10.71 -8.65 -6.37
C ALA A 117 11.04 -10.14 -6.62
N GLY A 118 10.39 -10.79 -7.60
CA GLY A 118 10.58 -12.21 -7.91
C GLY A 118 9.61 -13.15 -7.19
N ALA A 119 8.56 -12.63 -6.55
CA ALA A 119 7.53 -13.46 -5.93
C ALA A 119 6.58 -14.08 -6.96
N ASN A 120 6.20 -15.33 -6.73
CA ASN A 120 5.07 -15.95 -7.42
C ASN A 120 3.76 -15.56 -6.71
N VAL A 121 3.14 -14.47 -7.19
CA VAL A 121 1.88 -13.96 -6.64
C VAL A 121 0.68 -14.66 -7.28
N THR A 122 -0.03 -15.44 -6.47
CA THR A 122 -1.32 -16.05 -6.79
C THR A 122 -2.45 -15.11 -6.40
N VAL A 123 -3.15 -14.56 -7.39
CA VAL A 123 -4.35 -13.75 -7.15
C VAL A 123 -5.56 -14.68 -7.10
N ALA A 124 -6.23 -14.76 -5.94
CA ALA A 124 -7.32 -15.71 -5.72
C ALA A 124 -8.65 -15.00 -5.47
N SER A 125 -9.69 -15.34 -6.23
CA SER A 125 -11.03 -14.81 -5.98
C SER A 125 -11.67 -15.52 -4.79
N VAL A 126 -12.20 -14.76 -3.83
CA VAL A 126 -13.08 -15.29 -2.77
C VAL A 126 -14.54 -15.40 -3.23
N GLU A 127 -14.83 -14.98 -4.47
CA GLU A 127 -16.15 -15.03 -5.07
C GLU A 127 -16.33 -16.33 -5.88
N PRO A 128 -17.58 -16.70 -6.22
CA PRO A 128 -17.85 -17.83 -7.12
C PRO A 128 -17.22 -17.68 -8.51
N GLN A 129 -16.99 -16.44 -8.94
CA GLN A 129 -16.40 -16.10 -10.24
C GLN A 129 -14.99 -15.51 -10.09
N LEU A 130 -14.16 -15.66 -11.12
CA LEU A 130 -12.80 -15.11 -11.13
C LEU A 130 -12.77 -13.60 -11.37
N GLN A 131 -13.71 -13.08 -12.16
CA GLN A 131 -13.81 -11.65 -12.42
C GLN A 131 -14.55 -10.96 -11.27
N ILE A 132 -13.95 -9.93 -10.68
CA ILE A 132 -14.59 -9.08 -9.68
C ILE A 132 -14.60 -7.63 -10.15
N GLU A 133 -15.55 -6.86 -9.63
CA GLU A 133 -15.53 -5.41 -9.73
C GLU A 133 -15.00 -4.84 -8.41
N ALA A 134 -13.91 -4.10 -8.49
CA ALA A 134 -13.25 -3.43 -7.36
C ALA A 134 -14.04 -2.19 -6.90
N ALA A 135 -13.62 -1.58 -5.79
CA ALA A 135 -14.37 -0.50 -5.14
C ALA A 135 -14.54 0.76 -6.03
N GLY A 136 -13.53 1.10 -6.83
CA GLY A 136 -13.55 2.17 -7.84
C GLY A 136 -14.07 1.72 -9.21
N GLY A 137 -14.65 0.52 -9.31
CA GLY A 137 -15.25 -0.02 -10.53
C GLY A 137 -14.25 -0.63 -11.52
N THR A 138 -12.98 -0.81 -11.13
CA THR A 138 -12.02 -1.54 -11.96
C THR A 138 -12.40 -3.02 -11.99
N LYS A 139 -12.51 -3.62 -13.18
CA LYS A 139 -12.78 -5.05 -13.32
C LYS A 139 -11.47 -5.83 -13.38
N LEU A 140 -11.23 -6.65 -12.36
CA LEU A 140 -10.03 -7.48 -12.22
C LEU A 140 -10.40 -8.95 -12.39
N VAL A 141 -9.50 -9.76 -12.95
CA VAL A 141 -9.68 -11.22 -13.07
C VAL A 141 -8.62 -11.95 -12.27
N ALA A 142 -9.06 -12.72 -11.28
CA ALA A 142 -8.19 -13.58 -10.48
C ALA A 142 -7.55 -14.69 -11.33
N ASP A 143 -6.43 -15.22 -10.85
CA ASP A 143 -5.75 -16.37 -11.45
C ASP A 143 -6.48 -17.68 -11.14
N THR A 144 -7.09 -17.77 -9.96
CA THR A 144 -7.77 -18.97 -9.47
C THR A 144 -8.89 -18.62 -8.49
N SER A 145 -9.75 -19.59 -8.16
CA SER A 145 -10.61 -19.51 -6.99
C SER A 145 -9.82 -19.82 -5.71
N ILE A 146 -10.21 -19.20 -4.59
CA ILE A 146 -9.63 -19.42 -3.27
C ILE A 146 -9.76 -20.89 -2.81
N SER A 147 -10.78 -21.63 -3.29
CA SER A 147 -10.94 -23.05 -2.99
C SER A 147 -9.74 -23.88 -3.40
N ASN A 148 -9.09 -23.52 -4.50
CA ASN A 148 -7.92 -24.23 -5.03
C ASN A 148 -6.63 -23.91 -4.23
N CYS A 149 -6.70 -22.97 -3.29
CA CYS A 149 -5.58 -22.57 -2.44
C CYS A 149 -5.59 -23.25 -1.06
N TYR A 150 -6.60 -24.07 -0.74
CA TYR A 150 -6.83 -24.62 0.60
C TYR A 150 -5.61 -25.35 1.20
N ASP A 151 -5.00 -26.24 0.41
CA ASP A 151 -3.84 -27.04 0.84
C ASP A 151 -2.48 -26.42 0.48
N GLN A 152 -2.49 -25.21 -0.07
CA GLN A 152 -1.26 -24.53 -0.46
C GLN A 152 -0.62 -23.81 0.72
N ILE A 153 0.71 -23.87 0.76
CA ILE A 153 1.54 -23.12 1.70
C ILE A 153 2.10 -21.89 0.98
N PHE A 154 1.97 -20.74 1.63
CA PHE A 154 2.46 -19.46 1.13
C PHE A 154 3.52 -18.91 2.08
N ASP A 155 4.53 -18.23 1.51
CA ASP A 155 5.50 -17.45 2.28
C ASP A 155 4.87 -16.16 2.83
N LEU A 156 3.87 -15.63 2.13
CA LEU A 156 3.11 -14.43 2.51
C LEU A 156 1.63 -14.53 2.10
N ILE A 157 0.74 -14.08 2.97
CA ILE A 157 -0.66 -13.75 2.62
C ILE A 157 -0.87 -12.25 2.80
N ALA A 158 -1.16 -11.53 1.72
CA ALA A 158 -1.36 -10.07 1.75
C ALA A 158 -2.83 -9.72 1.47
N LEU A 159 -3.53 -9.19 2.48
CA LEU A 159 -4.95 -8.88 2.42
C LEU A 159 -5.18 -7.40 2.05
N PRO A 160 -5.66 -7.10 0.82
CA PRO A 160 -6.10 -5.75 0.47
C PRO A 160 -7.38 -5.39 1.24
N GLY A 161 -7.63 -4.09 1.36
CA GLY A 161 -8.80 -3.54 2.02
C GLY A 161 -9.97 -3.29 1.07
N GLY A 162 -10.57 -2.10 1.21
CA GLY A 162 -11.77 -1.71 0.48
C GLY A 162 -13.06 -2.24 1.12
N MET A 163 -14.19 -1.64 0.74
CA MET A 163 -15.52 -2.07 1.15
C MET A 163 -16.43 -2.14 -0.09
N PRO A 164 -17.22 -3.23 -0.25
CA PRO A 164 -17.37 -4.36 0.67
C PRO A 164 -16.21 -5.38 0.68
N GLY A 165 -15.11 -5.18 -0.06
CA GLY A 165 -14.02 -6.16 -0.23
C GLY A 165 -13.52 -6.81 1.06
N SER A 166 -13.18 -6.02 2.07
CA SER A 166 -12.73 -6.55 3.37
C SER A 166 -13.79 -7.43 4.05
N ALA A 167 -15.08 -7.10 3.92
CA ALA A 167 -16.16 -7.93 4.42
C ALA A 167 -16.29 -9.24 3.62
N ARG A 168 -16.13 -9.20 2.29
CA ARG A 168 -16.07 -10.40 1.44
C ARG A 168 -14.92 -11.32 1.85
N LEU A 169 -13.75 -10.75 2.12
CA LEU A 169 -12.60 -11.50 2.64
C LEU A 169 -12.94 -12.13 4.00
N ARG A 170 -13.47 -11.36 4.95
CA ARG A 170 -13.87 -11.81 6.30
C ARG A 170 -14.82 -13.01 6.27
N ASP A 171 -15.79 -12.98 5.35
CA ASP A 171 -16.86 -13.97 5.26
C ASP A 171 -16.45 -15.24 4.49
N CYS A 172 -15.23 -15.29 3.96
CA CYS A 172 -14.68 -16.46 3.28
C CYS A 172 -14.02 -17.42 4.28
N ASP A 173 -14.71 -18.52 4.60
CA ASP A 173 -14.23 -19.54 5.53
C ASP A 173 -12.92 -20.22 5.08
N VAL A 174 -12.75 -20.43 3.78
CA VAL A 174 -11.54 -21.02 3.20
C VAL A 174 -10.35 -20.10 3.47
N LEU A 175 -10.48 -18.81 3.15
CA LEU A 175 -9.43 -17.81 3.39
C LEU A 175 -9.13 -17.66 4.88
N LYS A 176 -10.16 -17.64 5.73
CA LYS A 176 -10.00 -17.62 7.19
C LYS A 176 -9.13 -18.78 7.66
N ARG A 177 -9.44 -20.02 7.23
CA ARG A 177 -8.66 -21.21 7.62
C ARG A 177 -7.21 -21.14 7.16
N ILE A 178 -6.96 -20.77 5.90
CA ILE A 178 -5.61 -20.62 5.36
C ILE A 178 -4.83 -19.57 6.17
N THR A 179 -5.43 -18.41 6.42
CA THR A 179 -4.77 -17.29 7.12
C THR A 179 -4.55 -17.58 8.60
N CYS A 180 -5.50 -18.23 9.28
CA CYS A 180 -5.32 -18.66 10.67
C CYS A 180 -4.17 -19.67 10.79
N LYS A 181 -4.09 -20.64 9.89
CA LYS A 181 -2.98 -21.60 9.85
C LYS A 181 -1.63 -20.91 9.60
N GLN A 182 -1.58 -19.97 8.65
CA GLN A 182 -0.40 -19.15 8.38
C GLN A 182 0.11 -18.43 9.64
N ALA A 183 -0.80 -17.81 10.40
CA ALA A 183 -0.48 -17.10 11.62
C ALA A 183 -0.03 -18.03 12.77
N GLU A 184 -0.67 -19.20 12.92
CA GLU A 184 -0.30 -20.22 13.91
C GLU A 184 1.10 -20.81 13.64
N GLU A 185 1.49 -20.91 12.37
CA GLU A 185 2.81 -21.34 11.92
C GLU A 185 3.86 -20.20 11.92
N ASN A 186 3.54 -19.02 12.45
CA ASN A 186 4.39 -17.82 12.50
C ASN A 186 4.94 -17.38 11.14
N ARG A 187 4.22 -17.65 10.04
CA ARG A 187 4.57 -17.13 8.71
C ARG A 187 4.06 -15.71 8.50
N LEU A 188 4.59 -15.04 7.48
CA LEU A 188 4.22 -13.66 7.18
C LEU A 188 2.79 -13.56 6.68
N TYR A 189 2.08 -12.56 7.19
CA TYR A 189 0.83 -12.08 6.63
C TYR A 189 0.73 -10.57 6.81
N GLY A 190 0.00 -9.92 5.92
CA GLY A 190 -0.18 -8.47 5.96
C GLY A 190 -1.62 -8.07 5.67
N ALA A 191 -2.04 -6.93 6.19
CA ALA A 191 -3.34 -6.36 5.88
C ALA A 191 -3.30 -4.84 5.82
N ILE A 192 -4.00 -4.26 4.85
CA ILE A 192 -4.02 -2.81 4.60
C ILE A 192 -5.44 -2.25 4.68
N ASN A 193 -5.55 -0.97 5.01
CA ASN A 193 -6.80 -0.21 4.99
C ASN A 193 -7.86 -0.78 5.96
N ALA A 194 -8.97 -1.30 5.46
CA ALA A 194 -10.07 -1.79 6.27
C ALA A 194 -9.82 -3.23 6.72
N ALA A 195 -8.96 -4.00 6.04
CA ALA A 195 -8.74 -5.41 6.31
C ALA A 195 -8.25 -5.72 7.75
N PRO A 196 -7.35 -4.92 8.38
CA PRO A 196 -7.00 -5.16 9.79
C PRO A 196 -8.22 -5.13 10.72
N ALA A 197 -9.07 -4.11 10.60
CA ALA A 197 -10.22 -3.91 11.48
C ALA A 197 -11.45 -4.75 11.11
N VAL A 198 -11.64 -5.04 9.81
CA VAL A 198 -12.83 -5.72 9.30
C VAL A 198 -12.61 -7.21 9.09
N THR A 199 -11.38 -7.64 8.74
CA THR A 199 -11.07 -9.03 8.41
C THR A 199 -10.31 -9.71 9.55
N LEU A 200 -9.13 -9.17 9.93
CA LEU A 200 -8.25 -9.82 10.90
C LEU A 200 -8.82 -9.79 12.33
N LEU A 201 -9.44 -8.67 12.73
CA LEU A 201 -10.00 -8.52 14.07
C LEU A 201 -11.09 -9.57 14.37
N PRO A 202 -12.12 -9.78 13.53
CA PRO A 202 -13.11 -10.85 13.73
C PRO A 202 -12.54 -12.27 13.70
N TRP A 203 -11.44 -12.50 12.96
CA TRP A 203 -10.75 -13.79 12.97
C TRP A 203 -9.90 -14.02 14.22
N GLY A 204 -9.78 -13.02 15.10
CA GLY A 204 -8.95 -13.09 16.30
C GLY A 204 -7.46 -13.00 16.01
N LEU A 205 -7.05 -12.62 14.79
CA LEU A 205 -5.64 -12.56 14.37
C LEU A 205 -4.92 -11.29 14.84
N LEU A 206 -5.61 -10.44 15.61
CA LEU A 206 -5.01 -9.29 16.30
C LEU A 206 -4.83 -9.55 17.81
N LYS A 207 -5.34 -10.66 18.35
CA LYS A 207 -5.24 -11.01 19.78
C LYS A 207 -4.35 -12.24 19.95
N ARG A 208 -3.50 -12.27 20.98
CA ARG A 208 -2.78 -13.50 21.32
C ARG A 208 -3.74 -14.52 21.96
N LYS A 209 -3.78 -15.76 21.46
CA LYS A 209 -4.33 -16.89 22.23
C LYS A 209 -3.42 -17.10 23.45
N LYS A 210 -3.97 -16.99 24.66
CA LYS A 210 -3.30 -17.50 25.88
C LYS A 210 -3.25 -19.02 25.74
N VAL A 211 -2.07 -19.60 25.66
CA VAL A 211 -1.91 -21.04 25.89
C VAL A 211 -2.00 -21.23 27.40
N ILE A 212 -3.17 -21.66 27.88
CA ILE A 212 -3.35 -22.07 29.27
C ILE A 212 -3.10 -23.58 29.29
N TYR A 213 -1.96 -24.00 29.84
CA TYR A 213 -1.71 -25.40 30.14
C TYR A 213 -2.53 -25.78 31.39
N PHE A 214 -3.48 -26.71 31.26
CA PHE A 214 -4.13 -27.35 32.39
C PHE A 214 -3.29 -28.57 32.80
N PHE A 215 -2.68 -28.52 33.99
CA PHE A 215 -2.12 -29.71 34.63
C PHE A 215 -3.27 -30.48 35.29
N SER A 216 -3.54 -31.70 34.81
CA SER A 216 -4.40 -32.64 35.52
C SER A 216 -3.59 -33.30 36.62
N PHE A 217 -3.90 -32.99 37.88
CA PHE A 217 -3.29 -33.67 39.02
C PHE A 217 -3.97 -35.04 39.20
N GLY A 218 -3.24 -36.11 38.90
CA GLY A 218 -3.59 -37.44 39.40
C GLY A 218 -3.40 -37.47 40.91
N CYS A 219 -4.45 -37.84 41.64
CA CYS A 219 -4.38 -38.03 43.09
C CYS A 219 -3.56 -39.30 43.39
N CYS A 220 -2.29 -39.14 43.80
CA CYS A 220 -1.51 -40.23 44.39
C CYS A 220 -1.53 -40.08 45.91
N THR A 221 -2.33 -40.92 46.57
CA THR A 221 -2.16 -41.24 47.98
C THR A 221 -0.94 -42.14 48.14
N LEU A 222 0.16 -41.62 48.69
CA LEU A 222 1.02 -42.28 49.68
C LEU A 222 2.24 -41.41 50.02
N ILE A 223 2.74 -41.68 51.21
CA ILE A 223 3.55 -40.83 52.06
C ILE A 223 5.03 -40.80 51.62
N SER A 224 5.60 -39.60 51.67
CA SER A 224 7.03 -39.26 51.80
C SER A 224 7.88 -39.08 50.52
N CYS A 225 8.60 -37.96 50.55
CA CYS A 225 9.82 -37.59 49.82
C CYS A 225 9.73 -36.91 48.43
N MET A 226 9.94 -35.59 48.49
CA MET A 226 10.66 -34.69 47.57
C MET A 226 10.38 -34.78 46.06
N PHE A 227 9.56 -33.85 45.59
CA PHE A 227 9.77 -33.20 44.30
C PHE A 227 9.79 -31.68 44.50
N GLU A 228 10.96 -31.06 44.38
CA GLU A 228 11.05 -29.64 44.08
C GLU A 228 10.57 -29.43 42.64
N PHE A 229 9.39 -28.83 42.48
CA PHE A 229 9.00 -28.14 41.27
C PHE A 229 8.65 -26.70 41.62
N THR A 230 9.68 -25.84 41.61
CA THR A 230 9.49 -24.40 41.68
C THR A 230 9.05 -23.90 40.30
N VAL A 231 7.74 -23.88 40.02
CA VAL A 231 7.20 -23.12 38.90
C VAL A 231 7.04 -21.67 39.36
N SER A 232 8.05 -20.85 39.05
CA SER A 232 7.95 -19.40 39.20
C SER A 232 7.11 -18.83 38.05
N LEU A 233 5.82 -18.56 38.31
CA LEU A 233 4.93 -17.83 37.40
C LEU A 233 5.18 -16.33 37.52
N THR A 234 6.14 -15.80 36.77
CA THR A 234 6.16 -14.37 36.47
C THR A 234 5.23 -14.10 35.28
N LYS A 235 4.17 -13.33 35.53
CA LYS A 235 3.35 -12.69 34.47
C LYS A 235 4.30 -11.95 33.52
N SER A 236 4.43 -12.42 32.28
CA SER A 236 4.97 -11.62 31.18
C SER A 236 3.93 -10.56 30.79
N PRO A 237 4.30 -9.29 30.54
CA PRO A 237 3.34 -8.23 30.23
C PRO A 237 2.58 -8.58 28.94
N ASN A 238 1.32 -8.17 28.85
CA ASN A 238 0.53 -8.21 27.61
C ASN A 238 1.39 -7.68 26.45
N THR A 239 1.91 -8.55 25.58
CA THR A 239 2.53 -8.12 24.33
C THR A 239 1.45 -8.09 23.27
N ASP A 240 0.62 -7.07 23.41
CA ASP A 240 -0.39 -6.68 22.45
C ASP A 240 0.24 -6.41 21.07
N VAL A 241 -0.43 -6.83 19.99
CA VAL A 241 0.02 -6.58 18.62
C VAL A 241 -0.38 -5.16 18.25
N LEU A 242 0.61 -4.27 18.07
CA LEU A 242 0.35 -2.93 17.56
C LEU A 242 -0.05 -3.03 16.09
N VAL A 243 -1.12 -2.34 15.73
CA VAL A 243 -1.69 -2.36 14.38
C VAL A 243 -2.04 -0.95 13.92
N THR A 244 -1.92 -0.73 12.63
CA THR A 244 -2.49 0.45 11.96
C THR A 244 -3.55 0.02 10.97
N CYS A 245 -4.44 0.92 10.57
CA CYS A 245 -5.49 0.67 9.59
C CYS A 245 -5.98 1.99 8.97
N HIS A 246 -7.03 1.95 8.17
CA HIS A 246 -7.59 3.18 7.63
C HIS A 246 -8.21 4.05 8.74
N PRO A 247 -7.98 5.37 8.77
CA PRO A 247 -8.48 6.26 9.83
C PRO A 247 -9.98 6.11 10.12
N ALA A 248 -10.78 5.90 9.06
CA ALA A 248 -12.22 5.68 9.18
C ALA A 248 -12.60 4.43 10.00
N PHE A 249 -11.69 3.48 10.20
CA PHE A 249 -11.93 2.22 10.92
C PHE A 249 -11.22 2.14 12.28
N PHE A 250 -10.50 3.20 12.69
CA PHE A 250 -9.80 3.23 13.98
C PHE A 250 -10.72 2.95 15.17
N HIS A 251 -11.95 3.46 15.12
CA HIS A 251 -12.96 3.26 16.17
C HIS A 251 -13.35 1.79 16.39
N LYS A 252 -13.06 0.89 15.44
CA LYS A 252 -13.32 -0.55 15.56
C LYS A 252 -12.19 -1.30 16.26
N LEU A 253 -11.00 -0.71 16.33
CA LEU A 253 -9.85 -1.29 17.02
C LEU A 253 -9.85 -0.86 18.49
N PRO A 254 -9.49 -1.74 19.43
CA PRO A 254 -9.23 -1.33 20.80
C PRO A 254 -8.11 -0.27 20.87
N THR A 255 -8.35 0.80 21.64
CA THR A 255 -7.51 2.02 21.65
C THR A 255 -6.03 1.75 21.96
N PHE A 256 -5.72 0.72 22.74
CA PHE A 256 -4.35 0.36 23.12
C PHE A 256 -3.58 -0.44 22.05
N TRP A 257 -4.24 -0.87 20.98
CA TRP A 257 -3.61 -1.57 19.84
C TRP A 257 -3.37 -0.67 18.62
N ALA A 258 -4.17 0.38 18.47
CA ALA A 258 -4.15 1.21 17.28
C ALA A 258 -3.04 2.27 17.34
N VAL A 259 -2.14 2.25 16.35
CA VAL A 259 -1.10 3.28 16.15
C VAL A 259 -1.38 4.07 14.88
N LYS A 260 -0.96 5.35 14.85
CA LYS A 260 -1.20 6.27 13.72
C LYS A 260 -0.12 6.23 12.63
N THR A 261 0.90 5.38 12.76
CA THR A 261 1.97 5.24 11.78
C THR A 261 1.45 4.70 10.45
N ASN A 262 2.08 5.09 9.34
CA ASN A 262 1.67 4.65 8.00
C ASN A 262 1.82 3.14 7.82
N ILE A 263 2.89 2.58 8.39
CA ILE A 263 3.18 1.15 8.44
C ILE A 263 3.42 0.76 9.90
N GLN A 264 2.91 -0.41 10.28
CA GLN A 264 3.21 -1.03 11.55
C GLN A 264 3.56 -2.49 11.34
N VAL A 265 4.79 -2.86 11.67
CA VAL A 265 5.25 -4.25 11.73
C VAL A 265 5.18 -4.70 13.18
N SER A 266 4.51 -5.83 13.45
CA SER A 266 4.44 -6.43 14.77
C SER A 266 4.43 -7.94 14.64
N LYS A 267 5.58 -8.57 14.93
CA LYS A 267 5.84 -9.99 14.64
C LYS A 267 5.64 -10.28 13.14
N GLY A 268 5.11 -11.45 12.78
CA GLY A 268 4.81 -11.83 11.39
C GLY A 268 3.64 -11.08 10.74
N LEU A 269 3.05 -10.08 11.41
CA LEU A 269 2.00 -9.22 10.86
C LEU A 269 2.55 -7.85 10.46
N THR A 270 2.31 -7.45 9.22
CA THR A 270 2.53 -6.08 8.74
C THR A 270 1.19 -5.41 8.42
N THR A 271 0.95 -4.20 8.92
CA THR A 271 -0.28 -3.45 8.65
C THR A 271 -0.01 -2.06 8.06
N SER A 272 -0.96 -1.55 7.27
CA SER A 272 -0.86 -0.26 6.58
C SER A 272 -2.19 0.49 6.54
N ARG A 273 -2.15 1.82 6.40
CA ARG A 273 -3.31 2.70 6.58
C ARG A 273 -4.27 2.76 5.40
N GLY A 274 -3.81 2.85 4.17
CA GLY A 274 -4.71 3.10 3.04
C GLY A 274 -4.04 3.02 1.68
N PRO A 275 -4.77 3.34 0.60
CA PRO A 275 -4.27 3.26 -0.76
C PRO A 275 -2.98 4.08 -0.98
N GLY A 276 -2.91 5.27 -0.37
CA GLY A 276 -1.75 6.16 -0.40
C GLY A 276 -0.52 5.62 0.32
N THR A 277 -0.66 4.60 1.17
CA THR A 277 0.46 3.92 1.85
C THR A 277 0.74 2.53 1.27
N ALA A 278 0.15 2.17 0.12
CA ALA A 278 0.28 0.85 -0.50
C ALA A 278 1.70 0.55 -1.01
N TYR A 279 2.40 1.55 -1.57
CA TYR A 279 3.79 1.38 -2.01
C TYR A 279 4.71 1.03 -0.84
N MET A 280 4.65 1.82 0.24
CA MET A 280 5.41 1.55 1.47
C MET A 280 5.11 0.16 2.01
N PHE A 281 3.82 -0.22 2.03
CA PHE A 281 3.40 -1.52 2.51
C PHE A 281 3.97 -2.67 1.68
N ALA A 282 3.90 -2.57 0.35
CA ALA A 282 4.43 -3.58 -0.54
C ALA A 282 5.95 -3.69 -0.44
N LEU A 283 6.67 -2.56 -0.34
CA LEU A 283 8.13 -2.56 -0.17
C LEU A 283 8.57 -3.14 1.18
N THR A 284 7.85 -2.86 2.27
CA THR A 284 8.11 -3.51 3.57
C THR A 284 7.90 -5.02 3.50
N LEU A 285 6.87 -5.50 2.80
CA LEU A 285 6.65 -6.93 2.59
C LEU A 285 7.74 -7.56 1.71
N THR A 286 8.20 -6.84 0.68
CA THR A 286 9.34 -7.25 -0.15
C THR A 286 10.61 -7.39 0.69
N GLU A 287 10.90 -6.41 1.55
CA GLU A 287 12.06 -6.45 2.44
C GLU A 287 12.00 -7.66 3.39
N GLN A 288 10.83 -7.95 3.97
CA GLN A 288 10.64 -9.12 4.85
C GLN A 288 10.81 -10.46 4.11
N LEU A 289 10.51 -10.52 2.80
CA LEU A 289 10.59 -11.75 2.01
C LEU A 289 11.96 -11.97 1.34
N PHE A 290 12.59 -10.90 0.86
CA PHE A 290 13.74 -10.93 -0.04
C PHE A 290 14.94 -10.11 0.46
N GLY A 291 14.78 -9.35 1.55
CA GLY A 291 15.80 -8.49 2.11
C GLY A 291 15.82 -7.06 1.54
N GLU A 292 16.57 -6.20 2.23
CA GLU A 292 16.64 -4.76 1.97
C GLU A 292 17.15 -4.42 0.55
N SER A 293 18.12 -5.19 0.03
CA SER A 293 18.67 -4.92 -1.32
C SER A 293 17.60 -5.04 -2.41
N VAL A 294 16.81 -6.11 -2.38
CA VAL A 294 15.74 -6.33 -3.37
C VAL A 294 14.64 -5.28 -3.21
N ALA A 295 14.29 -4.94 -1.97
CA ALA A 295 13.33 -3.87 -1.72
C ALA A 295 13.80 -2.51 -2.28
N ARG A 296 15.08 -2.17 -2.10
CA ARG A 296 15.69 -0.94 -2.62
C ARG A 296 15.72 -0.92 -4.16
N GLU A 297 16.09 -2.03 -4.80
CA GLU A 297 16.08 -2.15 -6.27
C GLU A 297 14.67 -1.98 -6.85
N VAL A 298 13.67 -2.58 -6.22
CA VAL A 298 12.27 -2.41 -6.61
C VAL A 298 11.80 -0.98 -6.37
N ALA A 299 12.18 -0.34 -5.25
CA ALA A 299 11.84 1.05 -4.97
C ALA A 299 12.43 2.02 -6.01
N GLU A 300 13.68 1.82 -6.41
CA GLU A 300 14.35 2.58 -7.46
C GLU A 300 13.62 2.43 -8.80
N PHE A 301 13.24 1.21 -9.17
CA PHE A 301 12.42 0.97 -10.37
C PHE A 301 11.09 1.74 -10.33
N LEU A 302 10.45 1.81 -9.16
CA LEU A 302 9.18 2.50 -8.97
C LEU A 302 9.29 4.03 -8.94
N LEU A 303 10.51 4.57 -9.10
CA LEU A 303 10.83 6.00 -8.96
C LEU A 303 10.50 6.54 -7.57
N MET A 304 10.57 5.69 -6.53
CA MET A 304 10.29 6.11 -5.16
C MET A 304 11.43 6.98 -4.63
N ARG A 305 11.11 8.25 -4.35
CA ARG A 305 12.06 9.21 -3.77
C ARG A 305 11.99 9.14 -2.25
N THR A 306 13.15 9.13 -1.60
CA THR A 306 13.29 8.97 -0.14
C THR A 306 13.23 10.28 0.64
N ASP A 307 13.32 11.41 -0.06
CA ASP A 307 13.48 12.71 0.57
C ASP A 307 12.20 13.55 0.45
N ASP A 308 12.02 14.46 1.41
CA ASP A 308 11.04 15.56 1.48
C ASP A 308 11.19 16.57 0.31
N ASP A 309 11.78 16.14 -0.81
CA ASP A 309 11.81 16.87 -2.07
C ASP A 309 10.37 17.11 -2.47
N ASN A 310 9.93 18.36 -2.26
CA ASN A 310 8.67 18.88 -2.73
C ASN A 310 8.42 18.34 -4.13
N VAL A 311 7.50 17.37 -4.22
CA VAL A 311 7.06 16.75 -5.46
C VAL A 311 6.63 17.87 -6.39
N SER A 312 7.51 18.23 -7.32
CA SER A 312 7.43 19.50 -8.03
C SER A 312 6.47 19.33 -9.20
N LYS A 313 5.23 19.80 -9.01
CA LYS A 313 4.32 20.10 -10.12
C LYS A 313 4.77 21.41 -10.76
N LYS A 314 5.07 21.39 -12.06
CA LYS A 314 5.33 22.60 -12.84
C LYS A 314 4.21 22.87 -13.83
N GLU A 315 3.85 24.12 -13.96
CA GLU A 315 2.78 24.57 -14.85
C GLU A 315 3.33 25.69 -15.74
N PHE A 316 3.24 25.48 -17.05
CA PHE A 316 3.65 26.39 -18.10
C PHE A 316 2.41 26.79 -18.89
N ASN A 317 2.40 28.01 -19.45
CA ASN A 317 1.27 28.53 -20.22
C ASN A 317 -0.06 28.31 -19.47
N GLU A 318 -0.12 28.79 -18.22
CA GLU A 318 -1.23 28.53 -17.31
C GLU A 318 -2.55 29.02 -17.91
N ILE A 319 -3.53 28.11 -17.94
CA ILE A 319 -4.90 28.38 -18.38
C ILE A 319 -5.87 27.66 -17.46
N GLU A 320 -7.09 28.16 -17.35
CA GLU A 320 -8.16 27.42 -16.69
C GLU A 320 -8.65 26.26 -17.59
N TRP A 321 -8.88 25.09 -17.01
CA TRP A 321 -9.50 23.97 -17.71
C TRP A 321 -11.01 24.06 -17.54
N SER A 322 -11.70 24.44 -18.60
CA SER A 322 -13.17 24.39 -18.64
C SER A 322 -13.63 23.16 -19.40
N VAL A 323 -14.53 22.41 -18.77
CA VAL A 323 -15.38 21.40 -19.42
C VAL A 323 -16.83 21.88 -19.29
N GLY A 324 -17.75 21.35 -20.11
CA GLY A 324 -19.15 21.76 -20.07
C GLY A 324 -19.83 21.48 -18.71
N HIS A 325 -21.13 21.80 -18.60
CA HIS A 325 -21.94 21.52 -17.41
C HIS A 325 -22.31 20.03 -17.26
N HIS A 326 -21.34 19.13 -17.40
CA HIS A 326 -21.47 17.69 -17.22
C HIS A 326 -20.25 17.15 -16.47
N PRO A 327 -20.35 15.95 -15.85
CA PRO A 327 -19.17 15.26 -15.34
C PRO A 327 -18.11 15.11 -16.43
N PRO A 328 -16.83 15.48 -16.18
CA PRO A 328 -15.76 15.32 -17.17
C PRO A 328 -15.66 13.88 -17.65
N THR A 329 -15.64 13.69 -18.96
CA THR A 329 -15.48 12.40 -19.63
C THR A 329 -14.01 12.16 -19.91
N VAL A 330 -13.46 11.06 -19.38
CA VAL A 330 -12.04 10.73 -19.50
C VAL A 330 -11.89 9.40 -20.22
N LEU A 331 -11.15 9.38 -21.32
CA LEU A 331 -10.76 8.16 -22.01
C LEU A 331 -9.38 7.72 -21.56
N ILE A 332 -9.29 6.48 -21.07
CA ILE A 332 -8.02 5.80 -20.75
C ILE A 332 -7.91 4.58 -21.70
N PRO A 333 -7.18 4.71 -22.83
CA PRO A 333 -6.93 3.58 -23.70
C PRO A 333 -5.88 2.66 -23.09
N ILE A 334 -6.16 1.37 -23.07
CA ILE A 334 -5.27 0.33 -22.51
C ILE A 334 -4.96 -0.74 -23.56
N ALA A 335 -3.80 -1.38 -23.41
CA ALA A 335 -3.32 -2.43 -24.29
C ALA A 335 -2.61 -3.51 -23.48
N HIS A 336 -2.35 -4.68 -24.08
CA HIS A 336 -1.49 -5.68 -23.47
C HIS A 336 -0.13 -5.07 -23.12
N GLY A 337 0.30 -5.26 -21.87
CA GLY A 337 1.53 -4.69 -21.33
C GLY A 337 1.46 -3.20 -20.96
N SER A 338 0.26 -2.61 -20.88
CA SER A 338 0.07 -1.32 -20.19
C SER A 338 0.45 -1.46 -18.71
N GLU A 339 0.96 -0.39 -18.11
CA GLU A 339 1.38 -0.41 -16.71
C GLU A 339 0.17 -0.43 -15.76
N GLU A 340 -0.04 -1.53 -15.05
CA GLU A 340 -1.27 -1.74 -14.26
C GLU A 340 -1.46 -0.72 -13.15
N ILE A 341 -0.40 -0.33 -12.44
CA ILE A 341 -0.53 0.64 -11.35
C ILE A 341 -1.01 1.98 -11.90
N GLU A 342 -0.48 2.41 -13.06
CA GLU A 342 -0.86 3.67 -13.67
C GLU A 342 -2.31 3.65 -14.14
N VAL A 343 -2.70 2.59 -14.83
CA VAL A 343 -4.07 2.39 -15.31
C VAL A 343 -5.06 2.44 -14.14
N VAL A 344 -4.82 1.64 -13.11
CA VAL A 344 -5.77 1.46 -12.00
C VAL A 344 -5.83 2.69 -11.10
N THR A 345 -4.70 3.33 -10.82
CA THR A 345 -4.67 4.55 -10.01
C THR A 345 -5.38 5.72 -10.72
N LEU A 346 -5.20 5.85 -12.04
CA LEU A 346 -5.93 6.85 -12.82
C LEU A 346 -7.44 6.60 -12.79
N ILE A 347 -7.87 5.35 -13.01
CA ILE A 347 -9.30 4.99 -12.97
C ILE A 347 -9.90 5.33 -11.61
N ASP A 348 -9.27 4.86 -10.53
CA ASP A 348 -9.82 4.97 -9.19
C ASP A 348 -9.91 6.44 -8.74
N ILE A 349 -8.82 7.20 -8.85
CA ILE A 349 -8.77 8.60 -8.40
C ILE A 349 -9.75 9.48 -9.18
N LEU A 350 -9.83 9.31 -10.50
CA LEU A 350 -10.74 10.11 -11.33
C LEU A 350 -12.21 9.74 -11.06
N ARG A 351 -12.52 8.46 -10.82
CA ARG A 351 -13.89 8.05 -10.45
C ARG A 351 -14.27 8.50 -9.04
N ARG A 352 -13.34 8.51 -8.07
CA ARG A 352 -13.54 9.13 -6.75
C ARG A 352 -13.87 10.62 -6.86
N ALA A 353 -13.22 11.32 -7.80
CA ALA A 353 -13.52 12.71 -8.10
C ALA A 353 -14.87 12.93 -8.83
N LYS A 354 -15.55 11.86 -9.24
CA LYS A 354 -16.81 11.83 -10.00
C LYS A 354 -16.65 12.15 -11.49
N ALA A 355 -15.46 11.91 -12.06
CA ALA A 355 -15.30 11.89 -13.51
C ALA A 355 -15.93 10.62 -14.13
N ASN A 356 -16.45 10.75 -15.34
CA ASN A 356 -16.93 9.62 -16.14
C ASN A 356 -15.75 8.99 -16.91
N VAL A 357 -15.10 8.00 -16.29
CA VAL A 357 -13.92 7.33 -16.85
C VAL A 357 -14.33 6.14 -17.71
N ILE A 358 -13.94 6.19 -18.98
CA ILE A 358 -14.12 5.11 -19.97
C ILE A 358 -12.76 4.44 -20.19
N VAL A 359 -12.66 3.18 -19.79
CA VAL A 359 -11.48 2.35 -20.06
C VAL A 359 -11.69 1.64 -21.40
N ALA A 360 -10.84 1.90 -22.38
CA ALA A 360 -11.00 1.37 -23.74
C ALA A 360 -9.84 0.46 -24.14
N SER A 361 -10.11 -0.81 -24.41
CA SER A 361 -9.10 -1.74 -24.93
C SER A 361 -8.81 -1.43 -26.40
N VAL A 362 -7.54 -1.25 -26.76
CA VAL A 362 -7.12 -1.17 -28.18
C VAL A 362 -6.94 -2.55 -28.82
N GLU A 363 -7.13 -3.61 -28.04
CA GLU A 363 -7.06 -5.00 -28.50
C GLU A 363 -8.37 -5.42 -29.18
N LYS A 364 -8.44 -6.69 -29.59
CA LYS A 364 -9.68 -7.28 -30.14
C LYS A 364 -10.70 -7.66 -29.06
N THR A 365 -10.28 -7.70 -27.81
CA THR A 365 -11.08 -8.14 -26.66
C THR A 365 -11.03 -7.12 -25.54
N LEU A 366 -12.03 -7.13 -24.66
CA LEU A 366 -12.06 -6.29 -23.47
C LEU A 366 -11.00 -6.70 -22.43
N GLY A 367 -10.65 -7.98 -22.38
CA GLY A 367 -9.62 -8.49 -21.48
C GLY A 367 -8.21 -8.06 -21.91
N VAL A 368 -7.49 -7.43 -20.99
CA VAL A 368 -6.12 -6.93 -21.13
C VAL A 368 -5.25 -7.52 -20.03
N MET A 369 -4.12 -8.09 -20.43
CA MET A 369 -3.05 -8.50 -19.53
C MET A 369 -2.02 -7.38 -19.44
N ALA A 370 -1.87 -6.78 -18.26
CA ALA A 370 -0.96 -5.68 -17.98
C ALA A 370 0.51 -6.14 -17.85
N SER A 371 1.42 -5.21 -17.55
CA SER A 371 2.87 -5.38 -17.63
C SER A 371 3.40 -6.45 -16.66
N GLN A 372 2.86 -6.54 -15.44
CA GLN A 372 3.20 -7.55 -14.43
C GLN A 372 2.10 -8.60 -14.29
N GLY A 373 1.34 -8.86 -15.35
CA GLY A 373 0.39 -9.98 -15.42
C GLY A 373 -0.94 -9.75 -14.71
N THR A 374 -1.23 -8.52 -14.24
CA THR A 374 -2.58 -8.18 -13.77
C THR A 374 -3.57 -8.27 -14.94
N LYS A 375 -4.69 -8.96 -14.75
CA LYS A 375 -5.74 -9.10 -15.77
C LYS A 375 -6.85 -8.08 -15.51
N ILE A 376 -7.00 -7.13 -16.42
CA ILE A 376 -7.97 -6.03 -16.35
C ILE A 376 -9.00 -6.23 -17.47
N VAL A 377 -10.27 -5.97 -17.20
CA VAL A 377 -11.33 -5.96 -18.22
C VAL A 377 -11.75 -4.52 -18.50
N ALA A 378 -11.51 -4.06 -19.73
CA ALA A 378 -11.93 -2.74 -20.19
C ALA A 378 -13.46 -2.59 -20.21
N ASP A 379 -13.94 -1.36 -20.18
CA ASP A 379 -15.37 -1.05 -20.29
C ASP A 379 -15.87 -1.19 -21.74
N LYS A 380 -15.02 -0.80 -22.70
CA LYS A 380 -15.34 -0.79 -24.14
C LYS A 380 -14.14 -1.21 -24.98
N LEU A 381 -14.38 -1.60 -26.22
CA LEU A 381 -13.31 -1.61 -27.23
C LEU A 381 -13.10 -0.18 -27.73
N ILE A 382 -11.87 0.13 -28.15
CA ILE A 382 -11.56 1.45 -28.74
C ILE A 382 -12.39 1.72 -30.00
N SER A 383 -12.81 0.66 -30.71
CA SER A 383 -13.73 0.74 -31.86
C SER A 383 -15.08 1.34 -31.51
N ASP A 384 -15.55 1.16 -30.28
CA ASP A 384 -16.89 1.53 -29.85
C ASP A 384 -16.96 3.00 -29.41
N VAL A 385 -15.78 3.63 -29.24
CA VAL A 385 -15.63 5.04 -28.85
C VAL A 385 -14.95 5.88 -29.93
N LYS A 386 -14.74 5.33 -31.13
CA LYS A 386 -14.00 5.97 -32.24
C LYS A 386 -14.60 7.27 -32.79
N GLU A 387 -15.87 7.53 -32.48
CA GLU A 387 -16.61 8.75 -32.84
C GLU A 387 -17.04 9.55 -31.59
N SER A 388 -16.63 9.12 -30.39
CA SER A 388 -16.95 9.81 -29.15
C SER A 388 -15.95 10.94 -28.90
N ALA A 389 -16.45 12.13 -28.59
CA ALA A 389 -15.62 13.19 -28.04
C ALA A 389 -15.42 12.95 -26.54
N HIS A 390 -14.22 13.26 -26.05
CA HIS A 390 -13.86 13.15 -24.65
C HIS A 390 -13.24 14.46 -24.19
N ASP A 391 -13.52 14.88 -22.96
CA ASP A 391 -12.92 16.09 -22.39
C ASP A 391 -11.41 15.91 -22.18
N LEU A 392 -11.02 14.67 -21.84
CA LEU A 392 -9.65 14.28 -21.54
C LEU A 392 -9.32 12.90 -22.13
N ILE A 393 -8.17 12.78 -22.79
CA ILE A 393 -7.56 11.49 -23.14
C ILE A 393 -6.22 11.37 -22.39
N ILE A 394 -6.07 10.35 -21.55
CA ILE A 394 -4.81 10.06 -20.81
C ILE A 394 -4.22 8.73 -21.25
N LEU A 395 -2.97 8.75 -21.72
CA LEU A 395 -2.25 7.55 -22.14
C LEU A 395 -1.42 6.98 -20.97
N PRO A 396 -1.77 5.79 -20.43
CA PRO A 396 -0.95 5.11 -19.43
C PRO A 396 0.33 4.57 -20.08
N GLY A 397 1.36 4.32 -19.28
CA GLY A 397 2.64 3.81 -19.72
C GLY A 397 2.69 2.29 -19.89
N GLY A 398 3.86 1.73 -19.55
CA GLY A 398 4.26 0.36 -19.84
C GLY A 398 4.83 0.24 -21.25
N THR A 399 6.11 -0.14 -21.38
CA THR A 399 6.83 -0.12 -22.67
C THR A 399 6.12 -0.91 -23.77
N ALA A 400 5.64 -2.11 -23.45
CA ALA A 400 4.92 -2.96 -24.41
C ALA A 400 3.50 -2.43 -24.70
N GLY A 401 2.81 -1.89 -23.68
CA GLY A 401 1.51 -1.24 -23.82
C GLY A 401 1.59 -0.01 -24.71
N ALA A 402 2.51 0.92 -24.42
CA ALA A 402 2.76 2.13 -25.19
C ALA A 402 3.10 1.81 -26.66
N GLN A 403 3.90 0.78 -26.91
CA GLN A 403 4.17 0.32 -28.28
C GLN A 403 2.90 -0.14 -29.00
N ARG A 404 2.00 -0.88 -28.34
CA ARG A 404 0.72 -1.31 -28.92
C ARG A 404 -0.24 -0.14 -29.13
N LEU A 405 -0.39 0.74 -28.13
CA LEU A 405 -1.16 1.98 -28.22
C LEU A 405 -0.69 2.81 -29.44
N SER A 406 0.64 2.95 -29.63
CA SER A 406 1.21 3.70 -30.76
C SER A 406 0.92 3.11 -32.15
N LYS A 407 0.44 1.86 -32.23
CA LYS A 407 0.05 1.21 -33.50
C LYS A 407 -1.44 1.37 -33.81
N SER A 408 -2.27 1.72 -32.81
CA SER A 408 -3.72 1.89 -33.00
C SER A 408 -4.03 3.09 -33.90
N ARG A 409 -4.61 2.82 -35.08
CA ARG A 409 -5.05 3.87 -36.01
C ARG A 409 -6.18 4.71 -35.43
N ILE A 410 -7.10 4.07 -34.69
CA ILE A 410 -8.23 4.75 -34.04
C ILE A 410 -7.72 5.70 -32.97
N LEU A 411 -6.76 5.26 -32.14
CA LEU A 411 -6.19 6.14 -31.11
C LEU A 411 -5.49 7.35 -31.71
N LYS A 412 -4.73 7.17 -32.80
CA LYS A 412 -4.09 8.30 -33.52
C LYS A 412 -5.12 9.31 -34.05
N LYS A 413 -6.22 8.80 -34.64
CA LYS A 413 -7.35 9.65 -35.09
C LYS A 413 -7.89 10.46 -33.90
N LEU A 414 -8.24 9.79 -32.80
CA LEU A 414 -8.78 10.43 -31.59
C LEU A 414 -7.83 11.47 -31.01
N LEU A 415 -6.54 11.20 -30.91
CA LEU A 415 -5.54 12.15 -30.39
C LEU A 415 -5.40 13.39 -31.29
N LYS A 416 -5.44 13.20 -32.62
CA LYS A 416 -5.41 14.31 -33.57
C LYS A 416 -6.66 15.18 -33.43
N GLU A 417 -7.83 14.56 -33.34
CA GLU A 417 -9.11 15.26 -33.12
C GLU A 417 -9.15 15.97 -31.76
N GLN A 418 -8.59 15.35 -30.72
CA GLN A 418 -8.47 15.94 -29.38
C GLN A 418 -7.66 17.24 -29.44
N ASN A 419 -6.51 17.22 -30.12
CA ASN A 419 -5.66 18.39 -30.26
C ASN A 419 -6.27 19.46 -31.17
N SER A 420 -6.83 19.08 -32.33
CA SER A 420 -7.48 20.02 -33.26
C SER A 420 -8.71 20.71 -32.67
N ALA A 421 -9.44 20.04 -31.79
CA ALA A 421 -10.55 20.64 -31.04
C ALA A 421 -10.08 21.42 -29.80
N GLY A 422 -8.76 21.48 -29.54
CA GLY A 422 -8.20 22.11 -28.36
C GLY A 422 -8.76 21.53 -27.06
N ARG A 423 -8.92 20.20 -26.97
CA ARG A 423 -9.32 19.53 -25.72
C ARG A 423 -8.09 19.04 -24.96
N ILE A 424 -8.30 18.61 -23.72
CA ILE A 424 -7.23 18.26 -22.80
C ILE A 424 -6.70 16.87 -23.16
N TYR A 425 -5.40 16.68 -23.09
CA TYR A 425 -4.77 15.37 -23.30
C TYR A 425 -3.52 15.23 -22.44
N GLY A 426 -3.12 13.99 -22.21
CA GLY A 426 -1.94 13.73 -21.41
C GLY A 426 -1.41 12.33 -21.56
N ALA A 427 -0.22 12.12 -21.01
CA ALA A 427 0.43 10.82 -21.01
C ALA A 427 1.37 10.69 -19.83
N VAL A 428 1.52 9.48 -19.33
CA VAL A 428 2.41 9.18 -18.21
C VAL A 428 3.44 8.12 -18.60
N CYS A 429 4.59 8.14 -17.94
CA CYS A 429 5.65 7.15 -18.09
C CYS A 429 6.23 7.09 -19.49
N SER A 430 6.04 5.99 -20.22
CA SER A 430 6.59 5.81 -21.57
C SER A 430 5.71 6.39 -22.68
N SER A 431 4.45 6.74 -22.37
CA SER A 431 3.47 7.19 -23.36
C SER A 431 3.62 8.63 -23.86
N PRO A 432 4.33 9.58 -23.21
CA PRO A 432 4.69 10.85 -23.82
C PRO A 432 5.43 10.68 -25.17
N ALA A 433 6.17 9.58 -25.36
CA ALA A 433 6.78 9.26 -26.66
C ALA A 433 5.76 9.04 -27.79
N ILE A 434 4.51 8.65 -27.47
CA ILE A 434 3.41 8.55 -28.44
C ILE A 434 2.99 9.96 -28.86
N LEU A 435 2.82 10.87 -27.91
CA LEU A 435 2.47 12.26 -28.18
C LEU A 435 3.56 12.96 -29.01
N HIS A 436 4.83 12.72 -28.68
CA HIS A 436 5.98 13.22 -29.44
C HIS A 436 5.91 12.78 -30.92
N LYS A 437 5.76 11.48 -31.17
CA LYS A 437 5.65 10.93 -32.53
C LYS A 437 4.45 11.41 -33.34
N GLN A 438 3.41 11.93 -32.68
CA GLN A 438 2.25 12.53 -33.35
C GLN A 438 2.39 14.05 -33.54
N GLY A 439 3.52 14.65 -33.16
CA GLY A 439 3.76 16.08 -33.22
C GLY A 439 2.98 16.89 -32.17
N LEU A 440 2.42 16.22 -31.15
CA LEU A 440 1.58 16.85 -30.12
C LEU A 440 2.40 17.53 -29.02
N LEU A 441 3.72 17.29 -28.98
CA LEU A 441 4.62 17.94 -28.03
C LEU A 441 5.45 19.08 -28.65
N LYS A 442 5.18 19.44 -29.90
CA LYS A 442 5.90 20.53 -30.56
C LYS A 442 5.65 21.83 -29.79
N ASP A 443 6.74 22.53 -29.44
CA ASP A 443 6.71 23.80 -28.68
C ASP A 443 6.04 23.67 -27.30
N LYS A 444 6.03 22.46 -26.71
CA LYS A 444 5.45 22.16 -25.40
C LYS A 444 6.49 21.68 -24.41
N LYS A 445 6.25 21.97 -23.13
CA LYS A 445 6.98 21.40 -22.01
C LYS A 445 6.32 20.11 -21.53
N ALA A 446 7.13 19.06 -21.37
CA ALA A 446 6.67 17.74 -20.96
C ALA A 446 7.71 17.00 -20.13
N THR A 447 7.26 16.13 -19.23
CA THR A 447 8.09 15.13 -18.55
C THR A 447 7.68 13.73 -18.99
N ALA A 448 8.50 12.73 -18.69
CA ALA A 448 8.26 11.33 -18.98
C ALA A 448 9.13 10.43 -18.11
N HIS A 449 8.93 9.12 -18.21
CA HIS A 449 9.83 8.16 -17.58
C HIS A 449 11.28 8.40 -18.05
N PRO A 450 12.29 8.33 -17.15
CA PRO A 450 13.68 8.61 -17.50
C PRO A 450 14.17 7.87 -18.76
N SER A 451 13.73 6.62 -18.96
CA SER A 451 14.10 5.80 -20.13
C SER A 451 13.61 6.30 -21.49
N VAL A 452 12.71 7.30 -21.54
CA VAL A 452 12.21 7.90 -22.79
C VAL A 452 12.35 9.42 -22.84
N LEU A 453 12.84 10.04 -21.77
CA LEU A 453 12.93 11.49 -21.62
C LEU A 453 13.81 12.12 -22.70
N ASP A 454 14.95 11.49 -23.00
CA ASP A 454 15.88 11.92 -24.06
C ASP A 454 15.24 11.92 -25.47
N LYS A 455 14.09 11.26 -25.65
CA LYS A 455 13.36 11.22 -26.92
C LYS A 455 12.39 12.41 -27.09
N LEU A 456 12.26 13.28 -26.09
CA LEU A 456 11.32 14.41 -26.10
C LEU A 456 11.94 15.74 -26.58
N GLU A 457 13.21 15.75 -26.99
CA GLU A 457 13.94 16.93 -27.51
C GLU A 457 13.87 18.15 -26.55
N ASP A 458 14.00 19.39 -27.06
CA ASP A 458 14.15 20.65 -26.28
C ASP A 458 12.95 21.00 -25.35
N GLY A 459 11.88 20.20 -25.38
CA GLY A 459 10.69 20.33 -24.53
C GLY A 459 10.76 19.57 -23.21
N ALA A 460 11.77 18.72 -23.00
CA ALA A 460 11.89 17.87 -21.82
C ALA A 460 12.10 18.69 -20.52
N VAL A 461 11.39 18.31 -19.46
CA VAL A 461 11.51 18.87 -18.11
C VAL A 461 11.84 17.74 -17.14
N ASN A 462 13.01 17.82 -16.51
CA ASN A 462 13.60 16.71 -15.73
C ASN A 462 13.44 16.91 -14.21
N ASP A 463 13.05 18.09 -13.77
CA ASP A 463 12.96 18.49 -12.36
C ASP A 463 11.50 18.68 -11.91
N ALA A 464 10.59 17.93 -12.51
CA ALA A 464 9.17 17.92 -12.21
C ALA A 464 8.53 16.56 -12.47
N VAL A 465 7.87 16.00 -11.46
CA VAL A 465 7.14 14.72 -11.58
C VAL A 465 5.85 14.84 -12.37
N VAL A 466 5.29 16.06 -12.43
CA VAL A 466 4.07 16.41 -13.14
C VAL A 466 4.31 17.73 -13.84
N VAL A 467 4.10 17.76 -15.15
CA VAL A 467 4.24 18.94 -15.98
C VAL A 467 2.92 19.21 -16.68
N ILE A 468 2.39 20.41 -16.50
CA ILE A 468 1.23 20.93 -17.22
C ILE A 468 1.73 22.02 -18.17
N ASP A 469 1.35 21.94 -19.45
CA ASP A 469 1.57 23.01 -20.42
C ASP A 469 0.26 23.31 -21.15
N GLY A 470 -0.45 24.34 -20.69
CA GLY A 470 -1.78 24.67 -21.17
C GLY A 470 -2.76 23.50 -20.99
N LYS A 471 -3.09 22.79 -22.09
CA LYS A 471 -4.01 21.64 -22.13
C LYS A 471 -3.31 20.27 -22.15
N LEU A 472 -1.98 20.26 -22.18
CA LEU A 472 -1.17 19.06 -22.06
C LEU A 472 -0.85 18.81 -20.59
N ILE A 473 -0.96 17.57 -20.13
CA ILE A 473 -0.41 17.14 -18.84
C ILE A 473 0.42 15.86 -18.99
N THR A 474 1.60 15.81 -18.36
CA THR A 474 2.49 14.65 -18.40
C THR A 474 3.10 14.34 -17.04
N SER A 475 3.56 13.09 -16.85
CA SER A 475 4.18 12.63 -15.60
C SER A 475 5.19 11.50 -15.82
N GLU A 476 6.14 11.35 -14.88
CA GLU A 476 7.24 10.37 -14.92
C GLU A 476 6.78 8.91 -14.84
N GLY A 477 5.70 8.60 -14.12
CA GLY A 477 5.16 7.24 -13.99
C GLY A 477 5.27 6.60 -12.62
N LEU A 478 4.70 5.38 -12.52
CA LEU A 478 4.74 4.52 -11.34
C LEU A 478 4.32 5.28 -10.07
N SER A 479 5.23 5.48 -9.11
CA SER A 479 4.90 6.13 -7.82
C SER A 479 4.36 7.56 -7.94
N THR A 480 4.68 8.27 -9.03
CA THR A 480 4.21 9.65 -9.27
C THR A 480 2.78 9.74 -9.82
N VAL A 481 2.17 8.61 -10.17
CA VAL A 481 0.85 8.61 -10.83
C VAL A 481 -0.29 9.10 -9.93
N THR A 482 -0.14 8.97 -8.61
CA THR A 482 -1.09 9.54 -7.64
C THR A 482 -1.09 11.07 -7.73
N ASP A 483 0.09 11.70 -7.74
CA ASP A 483 0.22 13.15 -7.90
C ASP A 483 -0.29 13.63 -9.25
N PHE A 484 -0.01 12.87 -10.32
CA PHE A 484 -0.52 13.14 -11.65
C PHE A 484 -2.06 13.12 -11.70
N ALA A 485 -2.68 12.09 -11.14
CA ALA A 485 -4.14 11.98 -11.09
C ALA A 485 -4.75 13.09 -10.23
N LEU A 486 -4.16 13.41 -9.07
CA LEU A 486 -4.62 14.51 -8.21
C LEU A 486 -4.45 15.88 -8.87
N ALA A 487 -3.40 16.08 -9.68
CA ALA A 487 -3.24 17.31 -10.47
C ALA A 487 -4.35 17.44 -11.53
N ILE A 488 -4.74 16.35 -12.19
CA ILE A 488 -5.90 16.33 -13.11
C ILE A 488 -7.18 16.69 -12.35
N VAL A 489 -7.41 16.08 -11.18
CA VAL A 489 -8.58 16.40 -10.34
C VAL A 489 -8.57 17.88 -9.93
N GLY A 490 -7.42 18.42 -9.55
CA GLY A 490 -7.26 19.83 -9.20
C GLY A 490 -7.61 20.77 -10.35
N LYS A 491 -7.23 20.44 -11.58
CA LYS A 491 -7.56 21.24 -12.77
C LYS A 491 -9.02 21.12 -13.20
N LEU A 492 -9.63 19.94 -13.11
CA LEU A 492 -11.00 19.70 -13.57
C LEU A 492 -12.08 20.04 -12.53
N PHE A 493 -11.78 19.90 -11.23
CA PHE A 493 -12.76 20.01 -10.15
C PHE A 493 -12.34 20.97 -9.02
N GLY A 494 -11.15 21.55 -9.11
CA GLY A 494 -10.59 22.42 -8.09
C GLY A 494 -9.88 21.70 -6.94
N ASN A 495 -9.03 22.46 -6.23
CA ASN A 495 -8.17 21.94 -5.16
C ASN A 495 -8.94 21.31 -3.98
N GLY A 496 -10.16 21.77 -3.71
CA GLY A 496 -11.00 21.20 -2.64
C GLY A 496 -11.38 19.74 -2.93
N ARG A 497 -11.73 19.41 -4.18
CA ARG A 497 -12.03 18.04 -4.58
C ARG A 497 -10.76 17.18 -4.55
N ALA A 498 -9.64 17.68 -5.05
CA ALA A 498 -8.37 16.97 -5.01
C ALA A 498 -7.95 16.61 -3.57
N ARG A 499 -8.07 17.57 -2.63
CA ARG A 499 -7.78 17.36 -1.21
C ARG A 499 -8.69 16.30 -0.59
N SER A 500 -10.01 16.38 -0.84
CA SER A 500 -10.97 15.40 -0.33
C SER A 500 -10.67 13.97 -0.85
N VAL A 501 -10.30 13.83 -2.13
CA VAL A 501 -9.90 12.54 -2.70
C VAL A 501 -8.61 12.04 -2.03
N ALA A 502 -7.59 12.89 -1.90
CA ALA A 502 -6.31 12.52 -1.27
C ALA A 502 -6.48 12.08 0.20
N GLU A 503 -7.33 12.76 0.97
CA GLU A 503 -7.67 12.37 2.35
C GLU A 503 -8.29 10.97 2.42
N GLY A 504 -9.19 10.65 1.49
CA GLY A 504 -9.79 9.31 1.37
C GLY A 504 -8.81 8.20 0.94
N LEU A 505 -7.67 8.57 0.35
CA LEU A 505 -6.58 7.65 0.03
C LEU A 505 -5.58 7.53 1.19
N VAL A 506 -5.67 8.37 2.23
CA VAL A 506 -4.59 8.55 3.23
C VAL A 506 -3.28 8.99 2.54
N PHE A 507 -3.39 9.87 1.54
CA PHE A 507 -2.27 10.44 0.80
C PHE A 507 -2.05 11.90 1.22
N ALA A 508 -0.80 12.28 1.42
CA ALA A 508 -0.46 13.65 1.79
C ALA A 508 -0.72 14.59 0.61
N TYR A 509 -1.50 15.65 0.82
CA TYR A 509 -1.76 16.67 -0.20
C TYR A 509 -1.46 18.07 0.35
N PRO A 510 -0.69 18.91 -0.37
CA PRO A 510 -0.30 20.23 0.13
C PRO A 510 -1.50 21.10 0.51
N LYS A 511 -1.41 21.72 1.69
CA LYS A 511 -2.30 22.80 2.10
C LYS A 511 -1.84 24.09 1.40
N LYS A 512 -2.17 24.21 0.11
CA LYS A 512 -2.20 25.54 -0.54
C LYS A 512 -3.33 26.37 0.04
#